data_AF-A0A948A9F4-F1
#
_entry.id   AF-A0A948A9F4-F1
#
_cell.length_a   1.000
_cell.length_b   1.000
_cell.length_c   1.000
_cell.angle_alpha   90.00
_cell.angle_beta   90.00
_cell.angle_gamma   90.00
#
_symmetry.space_group_name_H-M   'P 1'
#
loop_
_entity.id
_entity.type
_entity.pdbx_description
1 polymer ?
#
loop_
_entity_poly.entity_id
_entity_poly.type
_entity_poly.pdbx_seq_one_letter_code
_entity_poly.pdbx_strand_id
1 'polypeptide(L)'
;MSNLLSFITSFGSSAQLRSLSPEQLRERMEQQGLSSEEISVILSGDRAAIATMVKTSGDIVCCILPDKPDDKEPDDEDEEEKDQKPQSVRVAV
;
A
#
# COMPACT_ATOMS: atom_id res chain seq x y z
N MET A 1 2.88 -3.65 20.59
CA MET A 1 2.24 -2.99 19.44
C MET A 1 0.74 -3.10 19.63
N SER A 2 -0.03 -2.03 19.39
CA SER A 2 -1.50 -2.07 19.55
C SER A 2 -2.14 -3.01 18.51
N ASN A 3 -3.18 -3.76 18.90
CA ASN A 3 -3.90 -4.69 18.02
C ASN A 3 -4.39 -4.01 16.73
N LEU A 4 -4.86 -2.76 16.85
CA LEU A 4 -5.25 -1.89 15.73
C LEU A 4 -4.15 -1.73 14.67
N LEU A 5 -2.93 -1.38 15.08
CA LEU A 5 -1.81 -1.16 14.16
C LEU A 5 -1.38 -2.48 13.49
N SER A 6 -1.41 -3.58 14.23
CA SER A 6 -1.13 -4.92 13.69
C SER A 6 -2.16 -5.32 12.63
N PHE A 7 -3.45 -5.07 12.89
CA PHE A 7 -4.52 -5.30 11.92
C PHE A 7 -4.33 -4.45 10.66
N ILE A 8 -4.17 -3.14 10.79
CA ILE A 8 -4.04 -2.21 9.65
C ILE A 8 -2.82 -2.58 8.78
N THR A 9 -1.71 -2.96 9.41
CA THR A 9 -0.50 -3.42 8.70
C THR A 9 -0.77 -4.70 7.91
N SER A 10 -1.45 -5.66 8.55
CA SER A 10 -1.83 -6.94 7.92
C SER A 10 -2.81 -6.72 6.77
N PHE A 11 -3.77 -5.82 6.95
CA PHE A 11 -4.77 -5.45 5.96
C PHE A 11 -4.13 -4.77 4.74
N GLY A 12 -3.16 -3.87 4.94
CA GLY A 12 -2.41 -3.23 3.86
C GLY A 12 -1.56 -4.21 3.04
N SER A 13 -1.02 -5.23 3.71
CA SER A 13 -0.07 -6.20 3.13
C SER A 13 -0.73 -7.46 2.54
N SER A 14 -2.03 -7.70 2.80
CA SER A 14 -2.73 -8.92 2.38
C SER A 14 -3.84 -8.62 1.38
N ALA A 15 -3.66 -9.08 0.14
CA ALA A 15 -4.69 -9.02 -0.89
C ALA A 15 -5.97 -9.79 -0.48
N GLN A 16 -5.81 -10.89 0.27
CA GLN A 16 -6.94 -11.70 0.74
C GLN A 16 -7.81 -10.94 1.74
N LEU A 17 -7.21 -10.19 2.66
CA LEU A 17 -7.97 -9.39 3.62
C LEU A 17 -8.75 -8.26 2.92
N ARG A 18 -8.23 -7.73 1.81
CA ARG A 18 -8.85 -6.66 1.03
C ARG A 18 -10.02 -7.15 0.16
N SER A 19 -10.10 -8.45 -0.11
CA SER A 19 -11.19 -9.07 -0.87
C SER A 19 -12.30 -9.65 0.00
N LEU A 20 -12.18 -9.59 1.34
CA LEU A 20 -13.22 -10.08 2.25
C LEU A 20 -14.48 -9.21 2.18
N SER A 21 -15.63 -9.83 2.43
CA SER A 21 -16.85 -9.08 2.66
C SER A 21 -16.75 -8.26 3.95
N PRO A 22 -17.54 -7.18 4.12
CA PRO A 22 -17.55 -6.38 5.35
C PRO A 22 -17.82 -7.21 6.61
N GLU A 23 -18.68 -8.23 6.51
CA GLU A 23 -19.02 -9.13 7.62
C GLU A 23 -17.84 -10.03 7.99
N GLN A 24 -17.15 -10.62 7.00
CA GLN A 24 -15.96 -11.43 7.23
C GLN A 24 -14.80 -10.59 7.76
N LEU A 25 -14.67 -9.36 7.28
CA LEU A 25 -13.66 -8.43 7.75
C LEU A 25 -13.88 -8.05 9.22
N ARG A 26 -15.13 -7.80 9.60
CA ARG A 26 -15.53 -7.57 10.99
C ARG A 26 -15.16 -8.75 11.89
N GLU A 27 -15.52 -9.97 11.51
CA GLU A 27 -15.21 -11.16 12.31
C GLU A 27 -13.69 -11.32 12.52
N ARG A 28 -12.89 -11.00 11.49
CA ARG A 28 -11.43 -11.00 11.60
C ARG A 28 -10.88 -9.93 12.54
N MET A 29 -11.49 -8.74 12.57
CA MET A 29 -11.12 -7.68 13.51
C MET A 29 -11.48 -8.08 14.96
N GLU A 30 -12.66 -8.69 15.17
CA GLU A 30 -13.08 -9.20 16.47
C GLU A 30 -12.13 -10.31 16.97
N GLN A 31 -11.72 -11.23 16.09
CA GLN A 31 -10.74 -12.28 16.38
C GLN A 31 -9.35 -11.74 16.74
N GLN A 32 -8.95 -10.60 16.17
CA GLN A 32 -7.71 -9.90 16.55
C GLN A 32 -7.86 -9.05 17.82
N GLY A 33 -9.04 -9.05 18.44
CA GLY A 33 -9.28 -8.34 19.70
C GLY A 33 -9.39 -6.83 19.54
N LEU A 34 -9.89 -6.35 18.39
CA LEU A 34 -10.31 -4.96 18.25
C LEU A 34 -11.64 -4.74 18.96
N SER A 35 -11.79 -3.57 19.59
CA SER A 35 -13.05 -3.17 20.22
C SER A 35 -14.11 -2.83 19.17
N SER A 36 -15.37 -2.89 19.57
CA SER A 36 -16.51 -2.53 18.70
C SER A 36 -16.42 -1.10 18.16
N GLU A 37 -15.82 -0.18 18.93
CA GLU A 37 -15.61 1.21 18.52
C GLU A 37 -14.55 1.30 17.40
N GLU A 38 -13.40 0.62 17.57
CA GLU A 38 -12.35 0.56 16.56
C GLU A 38 -12.86 -0.07 15.25
N ILE A 39 -13.61 -1.18 15.36
CA ILE A 39 -14.20 -1.87 14.21
C ILE A 39 -15.14 -0.92 13.45
N SER A 40 -16.03 -0.23 14.16
CA SER A 40 -16.98 0.69 13.57
C SER A 40 -16.27 1.82 12.81
N VAL A 41 -15.22 2.39 13.41
CA VAL A 41 -14.42 3.47 12.81
C VAL A 41 -13.65 2.98 11.57
N ILE A 42 -13.11 1.77 11.58
CA ILE A 42 -12.41 1.23 10.40
C ILE A 42 -13.40 0.94 9.27
N LEU A 43 -14.54 0.31 9.58
CA LEU A 43 -15.55 -0.06 8.59
C LEU A 43 -16.28 1.15 7.99
N SER A 44 -16.41 2.25 8.73
CA SER A 44 -16.99 3.49 8.20
C SER A 44 -16.08 4.17 7.17
N GLY A 45 -14.78 3.84 7.17
CA GLY A 45 -13.79 4.46 6.30
C GLY A 45 -13.49 5.93 6.66
N ASP A 46 -13.91 6.39 7.84
CA ASP A 46 -13.68 7.76 8.29
C ASP A 46 -12.20 7.97 8.59
N ARG A 47 -11.51 8.60 7.63
CA ARG A 47 -10.06 8.83 7.70
C ARG A 47 -9.66 9.71 8.88
N ALA A 48 -10.49 10.67 9.29
CA ALA A 48 -10.17 11.58 10.38
C ALA A 48 -10.31 10.87 11.74
N ALA A 49 -11.34 10.04 11.89
CA ALA A 49 -11.53 9.20 13.06
C ALA A 49 -10.43 8.13 13.16
N ILE A 50 -10.09 7.45 12.06
CA ILE A 50 -8.98 6.49 12.01
C ILE A 50 -7.67 7.17 12.39
N ALA A 51 -7.37 8.34 11.83
CA ALA A 51 -6.16 9.09 12.17
C ALA A 51 -6.12 9.48 13.65
N THR A 52 -7.26 9.83 14.25
CA THR A 52 -7.37 10.15 15.68
C THR A 52 -7.12 8.94 16.56
N MET A 53 -7.64 7.76 16.21
CA MET A 53 -7.36 6.51 16.93
C MET A 53 -5.90 6.07 16.81
N VAL A 54 -5.30 6.29 15.63
CA VAL A 54 -3.93 5.87 15.32
C VAL A 54 -2.89 6.87 15.85
N LYS A 55 -3.28 8.00 16.48
CA LYS A 55 -2.36 8.98 17.10
C LYS A 55 -1.47 8.34 18.18
N THR A 56 -0.44 7.66 17.73
CA THR A 56 0.88 7.63 18.35
C THR A 56 1.39 9.05 18.42
N SER A 57 2.06 9.43 19.49
CA SER A 57 2.59 10.77 19.73
C SER A 57 3.50 11.27 18.59
N GLY A 58 2.93 11.85 17.52
CA GLY A 58 3.67 12.42 16.38
C GLY A 58 3.01 12.21 15.01
N ASP A 59 3.38 13.05 14.03
CA ASP A 59 2.96 12.91 12.64
C ASP A 59 3.56 11.65 11.99
N ILE A 60 2.71 10.77 11.44
CA ILE A 60 3.15 9.61 10.65
C ILE A 60 3.36 10.09 9.21
N VAL A 61 4.61 10.25 8.80
CA VAL A 61 4.99 10.60 7.43
C VAL A 61 5.52 9.38 6.67
N CYS A 62 5.00 9.13 5.48
CA CYS A 62 5.59 8.18 4.53
C CYS A 62 6.62 8.94 3.68
N CYS A 63 7.90 8.78 4.00
CA CYS A 63 8.97 9.38 3.22
C CYS A 63 9.29 8.49 2.01
N ILE A 64 9.03 8.99 0.80
CA ILE A 64 9.63 8.42 -0.42
C ILE A 64 11.05 8.97 -0.49
N LEU A 65 12.04 8.12 -0.22
CA LEU A 65 13.44 8.45 -0.45
C LEU A 65 13.70 8.34 -1.96
N PRO A 66 14.33 9.33 -2.60
CA PRO A 66 14.73 9.20 -4.00
C PRO A 66 15.71 8.04 -4.15
N ASP A 67 15.63 7.34 -5.28
CA ASP A 67 16.64 6.34 -5.65
C ASP A 67 18.02 7.01 -5.64
N LYS A 68 19.03 6.31 -5.09
CA LYS A 68 20.40 6.85 -5.09
C LYS A 68 20.77 7.16 -6.53
N PRO A 69 21.36 8.33 -6.82
CA PRO A 69 21.75 8.65 -8.19
C PRO A 69 22.65 7.52 -8.70
N ASP A 70 22.22 6.92 -9.81
CA ASP A 70 22.93 5.94 -10.60
C ASP A 70 24.38 6.41 -10.77
N ASP A 71 25.33 5.70 -10.16
CA ASP A 71 26.76 5.91 -10.39
C ASP A 71 27.01 5.46 -11.83
N LYS A 72 26.89 6.43 -12.73
CA LYS A 72 26.96 6.23 -14.17
C LYS A 72 28.41 5.88 -14.51
N GLU A 73 28.71 4.58 -14.60
CA GLU A 73 29.94 4.10 -15.22
C GLU A 73 30.04 4.69 -16.64
N PRO A 74 31.21 5.19 -17.08
CA PRO A 74 31.36 5.75 -18.42
C PRO A 74 31.34 4.61 -19.45
N ASP A 75 30.28 4.59 -20.26
CA ASP A 75 30.12 3.74 -21.44
C ASP A 75 30.99 4.32 -22.58
N ASP A 76 32.14 3.70 -22.81
CA ASP A 76 32.99 3.90 -23.97
C ASP A 76 32.80 2.65 -24.83
N GLU A 77 32.16 2.77 -26.00
CA GLU A 77 32.44 2.07 -27.28
C GLU A 77 31.23 2.16 -28.26
N ASP A 78 31.26 3.22 -29.06
CA ASP A 78 31.09 3.32 -30.53
C ASP A 78 30.36 2.21 -31.34
N GLU A 79 29.41 2.69 -32.16
CA GLU A 79 28.91 2.23 -33.48
C GLU A 79 28.38 0.78 -33.71
N GLU A 80 27.08 0.64 -34.02
CA GLU A 80 26.55 0.65 -35.41
C GLU A 80 25.03 0.40 -35.46
N GLU A 81 24.40 1.13 -36.39
CA GLU A 81 23.00 1.18 -36.76
C GLU A 81 22.50 -0.11 -37.46
N LYS A 82 21.30 -0.61 -37.10
CA LYS A 82 20.28 -1.08 -38.07
C LYS A 82 18.94 -1.48 -37.44
N ASP A 83 17.98 -0.60 -37.66
CA ASP A 83 16.67 -0.85 -38.30
C ASP A 83 16.05 -2.25 -38.15
N GLN A 84 14.97 -2.32 -37.35
CA GLN A 84 13.70 -2.94 -37.76
C GLN A 84 12.59 -2.69 -36.71
N LYS A 85 11.62 -1.84 -37.08
CA LYS A 85 10.25 -1.84 -36.54
C LYS A 85 9.38 -2.56 -37.57
N PRO A 86 8.30 -3.28 -37.17
CA PRO A 86 7.08 -2.54 -36.94
C PRO A 86 6.20 -3.06 -35.79
N GLN A 87 5.26 -2.19 -35.45
CA GLN A 87 4.22 -2.30 -34.45
C GLN A 87 3.33 -3.53 -34.65
N SER A 88 2.90 -4.14 -33.55
CA SER A 88 1.60 -4.82 -33.50
C SER A 88 0.80 -4.32 -32.29
N VAL A 89 -0.22 -3.54 -32.64
CA VAL A 89 -1.36 -3.07 -31.85
C VAL A 89 -2.08 -4.24 -31.19
N ARG A 90 -2.52 -4.10 -29.91
CA ARG A 90 -3.89 -4.44 -29.48
C ARG A 90 -4.36 -3.65 -28.24
N VAL A 91 -5.31 -2.73 -28.48
CA VAL A 91 -6.66 -2.57 -27.84
C VAL A 91 -6.75 -2.45 -26.31
N ALA A 92 -7.53 -1.57 -25.66
CA ALA A 92 -8.28 -0.34 -25.95
C ALA A 92 -8.83 0.18 -24.60
N VAL A 93 -8.94 1.50 -24.44
CA VAL A 93 -10.07 2.22 -23.84
C VAL A 93 -10.32 3.43 -24.74
#